data_AF-A0A2N3Y505-F1
#
_entry.id   AF-A0A2N3Y505-F1
#
_cell.length_a   1.000
_cell.length_b   1.000
_cell.length_c   1.000
_cell.angle_alpha   90.00
_cell.angle_beta   90.00
_cell.angle_gamma   90.00
#
_symmetry.space_group_name_H-M   'P 1'
#
loop_
_entity.id
_entity.type
_entity.pdbx_description
1 polymer ?
#
loop_
_entity_poly.entity_id
_entity_poly.type
_entity_poly.pdbx_seq_one_letter_code
_entity_poly.pdbx_strand_id
1 'polypeptide(L)' 'MLGTEEQPEDGGLVLRQLETEMSDARQYVLRCRAAGNERAAQLHVLWIDLLLDEWSRCSLIEQLWSGRTNVEKM' A
#
# COMPACT_ATOMS: atom_id res chain seq x y z
N MET A 1 -15.02 21.02 20.87
CA MET A 1 -14.33 19.72 20.77
C MET A 1 -13.01 20.00 20.08
N LEU A 2 -11.91 19.90 20.81
CA LEU A 2 -10.56 20.13 20.31
C LEU A 2 -10.22 19.01 19.32
N GLY A 3 -9.60 19.38 18.21
CA GLY A 3 -9.32 18.52 17.07
C GLY A 3 -8.60 17.25 17.47
N THR A 4 -9.05 16.14 16.91
CA THR A 4 -8.20 14.96 16.73
C THR A 4 -7.07 15.42 15.82
N GLU A 5 -5.94 15.81 16.41
CA GLU A 5 -4.68 15.81 15.69
C GLU A 5 -4.49 14.36 15.24
N GLU A 6 -4.80 14.08 13.97
CA GLU A 6 -4.43 12.80 13.35
C GLU A 6 -2.92 12.71 13.51
N GLN A 7 -2.50 11.89 14.47
CA GLN A 7 -1.12 11.44 14.58
C GLN A 7 -0.71 11.01 13.17
N PRO A 8 0.43 11.47 12.64
CA PRO A 8 0.87 11.07 11.31
C PRO A 8 0.84 9.54 11.29
N GLU A 9 0.02 8.96 10.41
CA GLU A 9 -0.07 7.52 10.25
C GLU A 9 1.36 6.99 10.10
N ASP A 10 1.72 6.00 10.90
CA ASP A 10 3.04 5.37 10.81
C ASP A 10 3.21 4.89 9.37
N GLY A 11 4.11 5.53 8.60
CA GLY A 11 4.30 5.20 7.19
C GLY A 11 4.72 3.75 7.00
N GLY A 12 5.39 3.15 8.00
CA GLY A 12 5.67 1.73 8.03
C GLY A 12 4.41 0.86 8.17
N LEU A 13 3.39 1.31 8.90
CA LEU A 13 2.10 0.63 9.00
C LEU A 13 1.35 0.68 7.67
N VAL A 14 1.29 1.85 7.02
CA VAL A 14 0.64 2.04 5.72
C VAL A 14 1.27 1.13 4.66
N LEU A 15 2.61 1.06 4.63
CA LEU A 15 3.32 0.18 3.69
C LEU A 15 2.98 -1.31 3.88
N ARG A 16 2.92 -1.78 5.13
CA ARG A 16 2.52 -3.17 5.42
C ARG A 16 1.07 -3.46 5.04
N GLN A 17 0.19 -2.47 5.20
CA GLN A 17 -1.20 -2.61 4.81
C GLN A 17 -1.33 -2.74 3.28
N LEU A 18 -0.64 -1.90 2.51
CA LEU A 18 -0.58 -2.00 1.05
C LEU A 18 -0.01 -3.35 0.59
N GLU A 19 1.04 -3.86 1.25
CA GLU A 19 1.58 -5.21 0.98
C GLU A 19 0.55 -6.32 1.21
N THR A 20 -0.22 -6.21 2.29
CA THR A 20 -1.29 -7.16 2.62
C THR A 20 -2.39 -7.12 1.55
N GLU A 21 -2.85 -5.93 1.16
CA GLU A 21 -3.87 -5.77 0.12
C GLU A 21 -3.41 -6.31 -1.24
N MET A 22 -2.15 -6.08 -1.60
CA MET A 22 -1.57 -6.67 -2.82
C MET A 22 -1.55 -8.20 -2.78
N SER A 23 -1.18 -8.79 -1.64
CA SER A 23 -1.20 -10.24 -1.45
C SER A 23 -2.60 -10.80 -1.61
N ASP A 24 -3.59 -10.17 -0.98
CA ASP A 24 -5.00 -10.58 -1.07
C ASP A 24 -5.54 -10.44 -2.50
N ALA A 25 -5.24 -9.34 -3.17
CA ALA A 25 -5.62 -9.14 -4.57
C ALA A 25 -5.04 -10.21 -5.50
N ARG A 26 -3.78 -10.64 -5.29
CA ARG A 26 -3.18 -11.75 -6.04
C ARG A 26 -3.94 -13.07 -5.82
N GLN A 27 -4.34 -13.36 -4.58
CA GLN A 27 -5.17 -14.53 -4.28
C GLN A 27 -6.54 -14.45 -4.98
N TYR A 28 -7.15 -13.26 -5.04
CA TYR A 28 -8.39 -13.07 -5.78
C TYR A 28 -8.23 -13.30 -7.29
N VAL A 29 -7.15 -12.81 -7.91
CA VAL A 29 -6.86 -13.09 -9.34
C VAL A 29 -6.82 -14.59 -9.60
N LEU A 30 -6.11 -15.36 -8.76
CA LEU A 30 -6.02 -16.81 -8.90
C LEU A 30 -7.40 -17.49 -8.79
N ARG A 31 -8.22 -17.09 -7.82
CA ARG A 31 -9.59 -17.60 -7.66
C ARG A 31 -10.49 -17.25 -8.85
N CYS A 32 -10.41 -16.02 -9.36
CA CYS A 32 -11.18 -15.59 -10.53
C CYS A 32 -10.82 -16.40 -11.77
N ARG A 33 -9.53 -16.62 -12.05
CA ARG A 33 -9.07 -17.44 -13.17
C ARG A 33 -9.48 -18.91 -13.02
N ALA A 34 -9.36 -19.47 -11.82
CA ALA A 34 -9.83 -20.83 -11.54
C ALA A 34 -11.34 -21.00 -11.77
N ALA A 35 -12.12 -19.94 -11.55
CA ALA A 35 -13.55 -19.90 -11.83
C ALA A 35 -13.91 -19.52 -13.28
N GLY A 36 -12.92 -19.31 -14.17
CA GLY A 36 -13.11 -18.88 -15.56
C GLY A 36 -13.58 -17.43 -15.71
N ASN A 37 -13.50 -16.62 -14.65
CA ASN A 37 -13.91 -15.22 -14.66
C ASN A 37 -12.70 -14.31 -14.96
N GLU A 38 -12.27 -14.33 -16.22
CA GLU A 38 -11.11 -13.54 -16.68
C GLU A 38 -11.32 -12.02 -16.54
N ARG A 39 -12.55 -11.53 -16.71
CA ARG A 39 -12.84 -10.10 -16.58
C ARG A 39 -12.63 -9.59 -15.15
N ALA A 40 -13.10 -10.34 -14.15
CA ALA A 40 -12.84 -10.01 -12.76
C ALA A 40 -11.35 -10.14 -12.42
N ALA A 41 -10.68 -11.19 -12.92
CA ALA A 41 -9.24 -11.34 -12.74
C ALA A 41 -8.47 -10.13 -13.28
N GLN A 42 -8.84 -9.63 -14.46
CA GLN A 42 -8.17 -8.50 -15.10
C GLN A 42 -8.39 -7.18 -14.35
N LEU A 43 -9.57 -6.96 -13.76
CA LEU A 43 -9.81 -5.82 -12.87
C LEU A 43 -8.91 -5.87 -11.63
N HIS A 44 -8.74 -7.05 -11.02
CA HIS A 44 -7.85 -7.21 -9.87
C HIS A 44 -6.36 -7.07 -10.23
N VAL A 45 -5.97 -7.39 -11.46
CA VAL A 45 -4.60 -7.09 -11.94
C VAL A 45 -4.37 -5.58 -11.98
N LEU A 46 -5.29 -4.80 -12.56
CA LEU A 46 -5.20 -3.34 -12.58
C LEU A 46 -5.18 -2.75 -11.17
N TRP A 47 -5.95 -3.32 -10.25
CA TRP A 47 -5.92 -2.92 -8.84
C TRP A 47 -4.56 -3.14 -8.19
N ILE A 48 -3.89 -4.27 -8.47
CA ILE A 48 -2.53 -4.53 -7.99
C ILE A 48 -1.55 -3.49 -8.54
N ASP A 49 -1.67 -3.09 -9.81
CA ASP A 49 -0.79 -2.08 -10.40
C ASP A 49 -0.95 -0.72 -9.70
N LEU A 50 -2.18 -0.33 -9.34
CA LEU A 50 -2.46 0.89 -8.58
C LEU A 50 -1.90 0.82 -7.15
N LEU A 51 -2.02 -0.33 -6.48
CA LEU A 51 -1.45 -0.54 -5.16
C LEU A 51 0.09 -0.49 -5.17
N LEU A 52 0.72 -1.02 -6.22
CA LEU A 52 2.18 -0.96 -6.40
C LEU A 52 2.67 0.48 -6.58
N ASP A 53 1.94 1.27 -7.35
CA ASP A 53 2.24 2.69 -7.57
C ASP A 53 2.10 3.49 -6.26
N GLU A 54 1.05 3.24 -5.48
CA GLU A 54 0.86 3.86 -4.16
C GLU A 54 1.94 3.42 -3.16
N TRP A 55 2.25 2.12 -3.07
CA TRP A 55 3.33 1.62 -2.21
C TRP A 55 4.66 2.27 -2.57
N SER A 56 4.95 2.43 -3.87
CA SER A 56 6.16 3.11 -4.34
C SER A 56 6.20 4.57 -3.87
N ARG A 57 5.10 5.31 -3.97
CA ARG A 57 5.00 6.69 -3.43
C ARG A 57 5.20 6.72 -1.92
N CYS A 58 4.47 5.90 -1.16
CA CYS A 58 4.56 5.84 0.29
C CYS A 58 5.98 5.48 0.74
N SER A 59 6.64 4.55 0.04
CA SER A 59 7.99 4.10 0.40
C SER A 59 9.03 5.21 0.23
N LEU A 60 8.90 6.02 -0.83
CA LEU A 60 9.74 7.19 -1.06
C LEU A 60 9.50 8.27 0.00
N ILE A 61 8.24 8.53 0.35
CA ILE A 61 7.88 9.47 1.41
C ILE A 61 8.50 8.98 2.74
N GLU A 62 8.28 7.73 3.12
CA GLU A 62 8.82 7.19 4.38
C GLU A 62 10.35 7.30 4.44
N GLN A 63 11.06 6.96 3.36
CA GLN A 63 12.52 7.11 3.28
C GLN A 63 12.97 8.57 3.46
N LEU A 64 12.27 9.53 2.86
CA LEU A 64 12.60 10.96 2.96
C LEU A 64 12.34 11.54 4.36
N TRP A 65 11.39 10.98 5.10
CA TRP A 65 11.03 11.43 6.45
C TRP A 65 11.88 10.73 7.52
N SER A 66 12.10 9.42 7.39
CA SER A 66 13.06 8.66 8.21
C SER A 66 14.52 9.12 8.02
N GLY A 67 14.87 9.63 6.83
CA GLY A 67 16.18 10.25 6.59
C GLY A 67 16.36 11.61 7.27
N ARG A 68 15.29 12.41 7.38
CA ARG A 68 15.33 13.74 8.02
C ARG A 68 15.44 13.67 9.55
N THR A 69 14.74 12.73 10.18
CA THR A 69 14.78 12.55 11.65
C THR A 69 16.15 12.08 12.17
N ASN A 70 16.98 11.48 11.33
CA ASN A 70 18.36 11.11 11.69
C ASN A 70 19.35 12.29 11.63
N VAL A 71 19.08 13.31 10.80
CA VAL A 71 19.94 14.50 10.69
C VAL A 71 19.72 15.47 11.86
N GLU A 72 18.49 15.56 12.38
CA GLU A 72 18.16 16.43 13.54
C GLU A 72 18.61 15.85 14.89
N LYS A 73 19.10 14.60 14.92
CA LYS A 73 19.64 13.94 16.13
C LYS A 73 21.17 13.94 16.21
N MET A 74 21.87 14.52 15.23
CA MET A 74 23.32 14.74 15.24
C MET A 74 23.64 16.20 15.58
#